data_AF-A0A7S3FW60-F1
#
_entry.id   AF-A0A7S3FW60-F1
#
_cell.length_a   1.000
_cell.length_b   1.000
_cell.length_c   1.000
_cell.angle_alpha   90.00
_cell.angle_beta   90.00
_cell.angle_gamma   90.00
#
_symmetry.space_group_name_H-M   'P 1'
#
loop_
_entity.id
_entity.type
_entity.pdbx_description
1 polymer ?
#
loop_
_entity_poly.entity_id
_entity_poly.type
_entity_poly.pdbx_seq_one_letter_code
_entity_poly.pdbx_strand_id
1 'polypeptide(L)'
;MEECECERLQDWQFDVHLCKELKRYENFRMKDHQYMDLFLFSWQIHGMDVFQKFLPFTAQKVNWLIEHALNMTSNSLGSKDEKVDTSSLRMSIVYYLMLIYGMREETQIYKQ
;
A
#
# COMPACT_ATOMS: atom_id res chain seq x y z
N MET A 1 4.76 42.42 24.41
CA MET A 1 5.03 41.57 23.23
C MET A 1 6.19 40.70 23.62
N GLU A 2 5.91 39.48 24.07
CA GLU A 2 6.95 38.50 24.37
C GLU A 2 7.33 37.83 23.06
N GLU A 3 8.59 37.95 22.66
CA GLU A 3 9.15 37.26 21.52
C GLU A 3 9.22 35.76 21.86
N CYS A 4 8.54 34.95 21.06
CA CYS A 4 8.65 33.50 21.14
C CYS A 4 10.02 33.10 20.59
N GLU A 5 11.00 32.94 21.48
CA GLU A 5 12.30 32.36 21.15
C GLU A 5 12.09 30.90 20.75
N CYS A 6 12.03 30.66 19.45
CA CYS A 6 12.05 29.32 18.90
C CYS A 6 13.50 28.80 19.05
N GLU A 7 13.77 28.13 20.16
CA GLU A 7 15.06 27.48 20.42
C GLU A 7 15.45 26.61 19.21
N ARG A 8 16.53 27.00 18.51
CA ARG A 8 17.10 26.18 17.44
C ARG A 8 17.60 24.88 18.06
N LEU A 9 16.87 23.80 17.80
CA LEU A 9 17.31 22.45 18.10
C LEU A 9 18.70 22.22 17.49
N GLN A 10 19.62 21.69 18.28
CA GLN A 10 20.97 21.36 17.84
C GLN A 10 20.93 20.14 16.91
N ASP A 11 21.84 20.05 15.92
CA ASP A 11 21.82 19.02 14.87
C ASP A 11 21.71 17.57 15.40
N TRP A 12 22.32 17.28 16.55
CA TRP A 12 22.25 15.96 17.18
C TRP A 12 20.85 15.63 17.75
N GLN A 13 20.05 16.63 18.13
CA GLN A 13 18.68 16.45 18.58
C GLN A 13 17.76 16.10 17.41
N PHE A 14 18.04 16.63 16.22
CA PHE A 14 17.40 16.19 14.97
C PHE A 14 17.70 14.71 14.67
N ASP A 15 18.96 14.30 14.78
CA ASP A 15 19.36 12.90 14.53
C ASP A 15 18.71 11.92 15.51
N VAL A 16 18.57 12.29 16.79
CA VAL A 16 17.94 11.44 17.81
C VAL A 16 16.42 11.34 17.61
N HIS A 17 15.76 12.39 17.12
CA HIS A 17 14.34 12.34 16.73
C HIS A 17 14.14 11.52 15.46
N LEU A 18 14.98 11.68 14.44
CA LEU A 18 14.96 10.84 13.23
C LEU A 18 15.17 9.36 13.56
N CYS A 19 16.15 9.01 14.40
CA CYS A 19 16.45 7.62 14.73
C CYS A 19 15.35 6.91 15.53
N LYS A 20 14.54 7.65 16.31
CA LYS A 20 13.42 7.08 17.07
C LYS A 20 12.10 7.07 16.28
N GLU A 21 11.93 7.98 15.31
CA GLU A 21 10.69 8.05 14.51
C GLU A 21 10.78 7.40 13.11
N LEU A 22 11.96 7.02 12.61
CA LEU A 22 12.13 6.41 11.29
C LEU A 22 12.14 4.87 11.30
N LYS A 23 11.08 4.28 11.86
CA LYS A 23 10.48 3.07 11.24
C LYS A 23 9.37 3.50 10.29
N ARG A 24 9.58 4.60 9.56
CA ARG A 24 8.64 5.10 8.57
C ARG A 24 8.91 4.41 7.25
N TYR A 25 7.85 4.31 6.46
CA TYR A 25 7.84 3.82 5.09
C TYR A 25 8.95 4.45 4.22
N GLU A 26 9.36 5.68 4.54
CA GLU A 26 10.39 6.42 3.81
C GLU A 26 11.79 6.18 4.42
N ASN A 27 12.62 5.45 3.67
CA ASN A 27 14.03 5.25 4.02
C ASN A 27 14.91 6.20 3.21
N PHE A 28 15.22 7.37 3.77
CA PHE A 28 16.09 8.37 3.15
C PHE A 28 17.53 7.90 2.89
N ARG A 29 17.92 6.70 3.33
CA ARG A 29 19.23 6.09 3.08
C ARG A 29 19.24 5.16 1.86
N MET A 30 18.08 4.76 1.33
CA MET A 30 18.00 3.94 0.13
C MET A 30 17.96 4.81 -1.12
N LYS A 31 18.94 4.61 -2.02
CA LYS A 31 19.02 5.32 -3.30
C LYS A 31 18.08 4.76 -4.37
N ASP A 32 17.75 3.47 -4.26
CA ASP A 32 16.87 2.77 -5.21
C ASP A 32 15.85 1.94 -4.45
N HIS A 33 14.57 2.06 -4.83
CA HIS A 33 13.52 1.16 -4.36
C HIS A 33 13.65 -0.17 -5.09
N GLN A 34 13.91 -1.25 -4.35
CA GLN A 34 13.86 -2.60 -4.91
C GLN A 34 12.41 -3.04 -5.03
N TYR A 35 11.94 -3.20 -6.27
CA TYR A 35 10.62 -3.75 -6.53
C TYR A 35 10.67 -5.27 -6.54
N MET A 36 9.69 -5.89 -5.88
CA MET A 36 9.39 -7.31 -5.99
C MET A 36 8.32 -7.51 -7.06
N ASP A 37 8.57 -8.42 -8.00
CA ASP A 37 7.55 -8.84 -8.94
C ASP A 37 6.46 -9.64 -8.20
N LEU A 38 5.21 -9.19 -8.35
CA LEU A 38 4.03 -9.77 -7.73
C LEU A 38 3.78 -11.21 -8.21
N PHE A 39 4.25 -11.58 -9.41
CA PHE A 39 4.16 -12.96 -9.90
C PHE A 39 4.99 -13.94 -9.07
N LEU A 40 6.12 -13.50 -8.52
CA LEU A 40 7.01 -14.35 -7.74
C LEU A 40 6.37 -14.81 -6.42
N PHE A 41 5.53 -13.97 -5.79
CA PHE A 41 4.91 -14.25 -4.49
C PHE A 41 3.50 -13.63 -4.37
N SER A 42 2.57 -14.05 -5.22
CA SER A 42 1.17 -13.59 -5.14
C SER A 42 0.37 -14.28 -4.02
N TRP A 43 -0.66 -13.58 -3.52
CA TRP A 43 -1.62 -14.15 -2.57
C TRP A 43 -2.35 -15.36 -3.15
N GLN A 44 -2.83 -15.26 -4.39
CA GLN A 44 -3.65 -16.27 -5.04
C GLN A 44 -2.91 -17.59 -5.26
N ILE A 45 -1.60 -17.55 -5.51
CA ILE A 45 -0.79 -18.74 -5.77
C ILE A 45 -0.13 -19.22 -4.48
N HIS A 46 0.62 -18.35 -3.80
CA HIS A 46 1.49 -18.77 -2.70
C HIS A 46 0.86 -18.51 -1.33
N GLY A 47 0.24 -17.35 -1.15
CA GLY A 47 -0.36 -16.95 0.13
C GLY A 47 -1.47 -17.90 0.58
N MET A 48 -2.39 -18.21 -0.33
CA MET A 48 -3.50 -19.13 -0.09
C MET A 48 -3.02 -20.54 0.26
N ASP A 49 -2.07 -21.08 -0.50
CA ASP A 49 -1.50 -22.41 -0.25
C ASP A 49 -0.87 -22.54 1.13
N VAL A 50 -0.13 -21.51 1.56
CA VAL A 50 0.50 -21.49 2.89
C VAL A 50 -0.57 -21.38 3.97
N PHE A 51 -1.47 -20.40 3.85
CA PHE A 51 -2.50 -20.18 4.87
C PHE A 51 -3.46 -21.35 4.99
N GLN A 52 -3.82 -22.00 3.89
CA GLN A 52 -4.73 -23.14 3.90
C GLN A 52 -4.15 -24.37 4.60
N LYS A 53 -2.83 -24.56 4.53
CA LYS A 53 -2.14 -25.67 5.23
C LYS A 53 -2.17 -25.52 6.75
N PHE A 54 -2.03 -24.29 7.26
CA PHE A 54 -1.90 -24.06 8.70
C PHE A 54 -3.16 -23.51 9.36
N LEU A 55 -3.96 -22.72 8.65
CA LEU A 55 -5.11 -21.97 9.16
C LEU A 55 -6.25 -21.92 8.11
N PRO A 56 -6.87 -23.06 7.76
CA PRO A 56 -7.80 -23.16 6.63
C PRO A 56 -9.03 -22.24 6.76
N PHE A 57 -9.64 -22.16 7.95
CA PHE A 57 -10.78 -21.27 8.19
C PHE A 57 -10.41 -19.79 8.07
N THR A 58 -9.20 -19.43 8.49
CA THR A 58 -8.69 -18.05 8.38
C THR A 58 -8.38 -17.72 6.94
N ALA A 59 -7.75 -18.64 6.20
CA ALA A 59 -7.47 -18.48 4.77
C ALA A 59 -8.72 -18.11 3.98
N GLN A 60 -9.81 -18.87 4.20
CA GLN A 60 -11.10 -18.61 3.56
C GLN A 60 -11.66 -17.23 3.91
N LYS A 61 -11.61 -16.82 5.18
CA LYS A 61 -12.10 -15.50 5.61
C LYS A 61 -11.27 -14.36 5.03
N VAL A 62 -9.95 -14.49 5.03
CA VAL A 62 -9.05 -13.49 4.44
C VAL A 62 -9.30 -13.37 2.94
N ASN A 63 -9.42 -14.50 2.24
CA ASN A 63 -9.72 -14.50 0.82
C ASN A 63 -11.07 -13.84 0.53
N TRP A 64 -12.12 -14.19 1.28
CA TRP A 64 -13.44 -13.56 1.15
C TRP A 64 -13.38 -12.05 1.38
N LEU A 65 -12.64 -11.58 2.38
CA LEU A 65 -12.47 -10.15 2.65
C LEU A 65 -11.77 -9.43 1.50
N ILE A 66 -10.70 -10.04 0.94
CA ILE A 66 -9.96 -9.48 -0.19
C ILE A 66 -10.87 -9.40 -1.42
N GLU A 67 -11.51 -10.50 -1.80
CA GLU A 67 -12.43 -10.55 -2.94
C GLU A 67 -13.60 -9.58 -2.78
N HIS A 68 -14.18 -9.50 -1.58
CA HIS A 68 -15.27 -8.60 -1.30
C HIS A 68 -14.85 -7.13 -1.44
N ALA A 69 -13.70 -6.75 -0.87
CA ALA A 69 -13.18 -5.39 -0.98
C ALA A 69 -12.86 -5.00 -2.43
N LEU A 70 -12.23 -5.90 -3.20
CA LEU A 70 -11.90 -5.64 -4.61
C LEU A 70 -13.15 -5.54 -5.50
N ASN A 71 -14.20 -6.29 -5.18
CA ASN A 71 -15.44 -6.30 -5.95
C ASN A 71 -16.47 -5.28 -5.49
N MET A 72 -16.32 -4.68 -4.30
CA MET A 72 -17.27 -3.70 -3.76
C MET A 72 -17.39 -2.45 -4.64
N THR A 73 -18.58 -2.22 -5.19
CA THR A 73 -18.90 -1.06 -6.03
C THR A 73 -20.37 -0.66 -5.91
N SER A 74 -20.63 0.63 -5.88
CA SER A 74 -21.97 1.21 -6.06
C SER A 74 -22.26 1.61 -7.50
N ASN A 75 -21.35 1.28 -8.44
CA ASN A 75 -21.38 1.66 -9.86
C ASN A 75 -21.67 3.14 -10.07
N SER A 76 -21.02 4.01 -9.30
CA SER A 76 -21.21 5.46 -9.32
C SER A 76 -19.89 6.16 -9.00
N LEU A 77 -19.69 7.37 -9.52
CA LEU A 77 -18.51 8.20 -9.26
C LEU A 77 -18.94 9.66 -9.14
N GLY A 78 -18.79 10.25 -7.95
CA GLY A 78 -19.12 11.67 -7.69
C GLY A 78 -20.62 11.99 -7.60
N SER A 79 -21.43 11.50 -8.54
CA SER A 79 -22.91 11.59 -8.52
C SER A 79 -23.55 10.20 -8.43
N LYS A 80 -24.70 10.10 -7.75
CA LYS A 80 -25.45 8.84 -7.60
C LYS A 80 -26.33 8.51 -8.81
N ASP A 81 -26.60 9.49 -9.67
CA ASP A 81 -27.57 9.36 -10.75
C ASP A 81 -26.97 8.71 -12.01
N GLU A 82 -25.64 8.67 -12.11
CA GLU A 82 -24.93 8.09 -13.25
C GLU A 82 -24.35 6.72 -12.89
N LYS A 83 -24.75 5.70 -13.66
CA LYS A 83 -24.15 4.36 -13.57
C LYS A 83 -22.82 4.35 -14.32
N VAL A 84 -21.72 4.29 -13.56
CA VAL A 84 -20.36 4.30 -14.09
C VAL A 84 -19.63 3.05 -13.60
N ASP A 85 -18.97 2.33 -14.51
CA ASP A 85 -18.05 1.27 -14.12
C ASP A 85 -16.76 1.87 -13.56
N THR A 86 -16.47 1.57 -12.29
CA THR A 86 -15.30 2.05 -11.57
C THR A 86 -14.21 0.98 -11.43
N SER A 87 -14.35 -0.17 -12.09
CA SER A 87 -13.39 -1.28 -12.06
C SER A 87 -11.94 -0.83 -12.28
N SER A 88 -11.70 -0.06 -13.36
CA SER A 88 -10.37 0.43 -13.72
C SER A 88 -9.78 1.34 -12.64
N LEU A 89 -10.57 2.29 -12.12
CA LEU A 89 -10.13 3.21 -11.07
C LEU A 89 -9.80 2.46 -9.77
N ARG A 90 -10.67 1.53 -9.35
CA ARG A 90 -10.46 0.72 -8.14
C ARG A 90 -9.17 -0.10 -8.25
N MET A 91 -8.94 -0.73 -9.40
CA MET A 91 -7.71 -1.48 -9.63
C MET A 91 -6.49 -0.56 -9.63
N SER A 92 -6.55 0.62 -10.26
CA SER A 92 -5.44 1.60 -10.20
C SER A 92 -5.07 1.99 -8.77
N ILE A 93 -6.06 2.18 -7.88
CA ILE A 93 -5.81 2.46 -6.46
C ILE A 93 -5.09 1.28 -5.79
N VAL A 94 -5.55 0.05 -6.02
CA VAL A 94 -4.92 -1.16 -5.47
C VAL A 94 -3.47 -1.28 -5.93
N TYR A 95 -3.20 -1.10 -7.22
CA TYR A 95 -1.84 -1.16 -7.76
C TYR A 95 -0.95 -0.04 -7.25
N TYR A 96 -1.49 1.16 -7.09
CA TYR A 96 -0.74 2.26 -6.48
C TYR A 96 -0.35 1.93 -5.03
N LEU A 97 -1.25 1.35 -4.25
CA LEU A 97 -0.93 0.88 -2.90
C LEU A 97 0.12 -0.25 -2.91
N MET A 98 0.04 -1.18 -3.86
CA MET A 98 1.04 -2.23 -4.01
C MET A 98 2.43 -1.67 -4.35
N LEU A 99 2.48 -0.70 -5.27
CA LEU A 99 3.71 0.00 -5.65
C LEU A 99 4.35 0.72 -4.47
N ILE A 100 3.52 1.35 -3.62
CA ILE A 100 3.98 1.93 -2.36
C ILE A 100 4.73 0.83 -1.59
N TYR A 101 4.13 -0.33 -1.35
CA TYR A 101 4.81 -1.43 -0.66
C TYR A 101 5.92 -2.14 -1.47
N GLY A 102 6.38 -1.57 -2.58
CA GLY A 102 7.47 -2.12 -3.39
C GLY A 102 7.06 -3.36 -4.20
N MET A 103 5.77 -3.62 -4.35
CA MET A 103 5.27 -4.71 -5.20
C MET A 103 4.90 -4.16 -6.58
N ARG A 104 5.39 -4.80 -7.63
CA ARG A 104 5.13 -4.39 -9.01
C ARG A 104 4.54 -5.55 -9.81
N GLU A 105 3.52 -5.28 -10.59
CA GLU A 105 3.01 -6.23 -11.59
C GLU A 105 3.60 -5.87 -12.96
N GLU A 106 4.41 -6.74 -13.55
CA GLU A 106 5.11 -6.45 -14.81
C GLU A 106 4.17 -6.29 -16.03
N THR A 107 2.98 -6.87 -15.98
CA THR A 107 1.99 -6.80 -17.07
C THR A 107 1.32 -5.42 -17.18
N GLN A 108 1.41 -4.59 -16.15
CA GLN A 108 0.92 -3.21 -16.20
C GLN A 108 2.00 -2.29 -16.76
N ILE A 109 1.88 -1.98 -18.04
CA ILE A 109 2.61 -0.86 -18.65
C ILE A 109 2.03 0.42 -18.05
N TYR A 110 2.66 0.94 -17.00
CA TYR A 110 2.48 2.33 -16.58
C TYR A 110 2.87 3.20 -17.78
N LYS A 111 1.89 3.74 -18.52
CA LYS A 111 2.17 4.69 -19.60
C LYS A 111 2.86 5.89 -18.96
N GLN A 112 4.15 6.04 -19.26
CA GLN A 112 4.94 7.24 -19.01
C GLN A 112 4.45 8.38 -19.91
#